data_AF-A0A1Q4WKF2-F1
#
_entry.id   AF-A0A1Q4WKF2-F1
#
_cell.length_a   1.000
_cell.length_b   1.000
_cell.length_c   1.000
_cell.angle_alpha   90.00
_cell.angle_beta   90.00
_cell.angle_gamma   90.00
#
_symmetry.space_group_name_H-M   'P 1'
#
loop_
_entity.id
_entity.type
_entity.pdbx_description
1 polymer ?
#
loop_
_entity_poly.entity_id
_entity_poly.type
_entity_poly.pdbx_seq_one_letter_code
_entity_poly.pdbx_strand_id
1 'polypeptide(L)'
;MNQPAHSDLDQPVAATPAGGATEAPALATFTEGPDAQTWTPPSWEEIVEAHSARVYRLAYRLTGNQHDAEDLTQEVFVRVFRSLSTYTPGTFEGWLHRITTNLFLDMVRRRQRIRFDALGEDAAERLASREPSPAQHFSDTHFDADVQQALDTLAPEFRAAVVLCDIEGLSYEEIAATLGVKLGTVRSRIHRGRSHLRAALKHRAPGSAPGRERRGGSEEPVPVGVGAVEAAVAPGGRGRRRS
;
A
#
# COMPACT_ATOMS: atom_id res chain seq x y z
N MET A 1 -78.69 -36.22 -15.56
CA MET A 1 -79.64 -35.29 -14.92
C MET A 1 -79.51 -33.93 -15.62
N ASN A 2 -80.55 -33.58 -16.38
CA ASN A 2 -80.95 -32.30 -16.99
C ASN A 2 -79.95 -31.28 -17.60
N GLN A 3 -80.01 -31.25 -18.95
CA GLN A 3 -80.10 -30.10 -19.88
C GLN A 3 -81.00 -28.90 -19.39
N PRO A 4 -81.16 -27.77 -20.13
CA PRO A 4 -80.23 -26.73 -20.61
C PRO A 4 -80.89 -25.29 -20.52
N ALA A 5 -80.50 -24.37 -21.42
CA ALA A 5 -81.26 -23.19 -21.93
C ALA A 5 -81.17 -21.87 -21.13
N HIS A 6 -80.48 -20.86 -21.69
CA HIS A 6 -81.01 -19.73 -22.49
C HIS A 6 -81.60 -18.60 -21.64
N SER A 7 -81.02 -17.40 -21.75
CA SER A 7 -81.65 -16.26 -22.45
C SER A 7 -81.01 -14.94 -22.05
N ASP A 8 -80.69 -14.17 -23.09
CA ASP A 8 -80.52 -12.72 -23.10
C ASP A 8 -81.56 -11.99 -22.25
N LEU A 9 -81.19 -10.82 -21.71
CA LEU A 9 -81.85 -9.56 -22.06
C LEU A 9 -81.20 -8.36 -21.33
N ASP A 10 -80.76 -7.44 -22.17
CA ASP A 10 -81.13 -6.03 -22.13
C ASP A 10 -80.40 -5.03 -21.21
N GLN A 11 -80.31 -3.82 -21.77
CA GLN A 11 -79.45 -2.69 -21.48
C GLN A 11 -80.03 -1.75 -20.39
N PRO A 12 -79.86 -0.40 -20.46
CA PRO A 12 -78.97 0.37 -19.59
C PRO A 12 -79.75 1.38 -18.72
N VAL A 13 -79.10 2.10 -17.79
CA VAL A 13 -79.62 3.42 -17.37
C VAL A 13 -78.52 4.32 -16.83
N ALA A 14 -78.62 5.59 -17.23
CA ALA A 14 -77.69 6.68 -17.01
C ALA A 14 -78.05 7.53 -15.78
N ALA A 15 -77.01 8.16 -15.19
CA ALA A 15 -76.95 9.53 -14.67
C ALA A 15 -77.90 9.93 -13.48
N THR A 16 -77.63 10.82 -12.52
CA THR A 16 -76.65 11.91 -12.29
C THR A 16 -76.65 12.23 -10.75
N PRO A 17 -76.21 13.40 -10.22
CA PRO A 17 -75.07 13.53 -9.31
C PRO A 17 -75.43 13.92 -7.86
N ALA A 18 -74.44 13.95 -6.97
CA ALA A 18 -74.51 14.72 -5.72
C ALA A 18 -73.17 15.39 -5.45
N GLY A 19 -73.18 16.72 -5.36
CA GLY A 19 -72.03 17.54 -5.00
C GLY A 19 -71.71 17.48 -3.51
N GLY A 20 -70.43 17.68 -3.19
CA GLY A 20 -69.90 17.85 -1.84
C GLY A 20 -68.60 18.65 -1.92
N ALA A 21 -68.50 19.67 -1.07
CA ALA A 21 -67.55 20.78 -1.13
C ALA A 21 -66.08 20.41 -0.88
N THR A 22 -65.22 21.13 -1.60
CA THR A 22 -64.06 21.91 -1.11
C THR A 22 -63.30 21.41 0.15
N GLU A 23 -62.13 20.82 -0.06
CA GLU A 23 -60.88 21.24 0.62
C GLU A 23 -59.67 20.65 -0.13
N ALA A 24 -58.89 21.51 -0.79
CA ALA A 24 -57.62 21.11 -1.42
C ALA A 24 -56.52 21.13 -0.34
N PRO A 25 -55.77 20.04 -0.11
CA PRO A 25 -54.58 20.13 0.71
C PRO A 25 -53.53 20.92 -0.07
N ALA A 26 -53.06 22.01 0.54
CA ALA A 26 -51.97 22.82 0.04
C ALA A 26 -50.77 21.93 -0.31
N LEU A 27 -50.48 21.83 -1.60
CA LEU A 27 -49.19 21.35 -2.11
C LEU A 27 -48.12 22.23 -1.48
N ALA A 28 -47.46 21.70 -0.44
CA ALA A 28 -46.22 22.22 0.06
C ALA A 28 -45.25 22.23 -1.14
N THR A 29 -45.11 23.40 -1.75
CA THR A 29 -44.07 23.68 -2.72
C THR A 29 -42.79 23.64 -1.90
N PHE A 30 -42.14 22.49 -1.84
CA PHE A 30 -40.74 22.41 -1.49
C PHE A 30 -40.03 23.28 -2.52
N THR A 31 -39.70 24.49 -2.11
CA THR A 31 -38.70 25.31 -2.80
C THR A 31 -37.41 24.50 -2.71
N GLU A 32 -37.08 23.81 -3.79
CA GLU A 32 -35.74 23.25 -3.97
C GLU A 32 -34.76 24.42 -3.80
N GLY A 33 -34.06 24.43 -2.67
CA GLY A 33 -33.03 25.42 -2.40
C GLY A 33 -31.96 25.36 -3.49
N PRO A 34 -31.34 26.50 -3.86
CA PRO A 34 -30.42 26.59 -4.99
C PRO A 34 -29.05 25.89 -4.82
N ASP A 35 -28.91 24.97 -3.85
CA ASP A 35 -27.63 24.34 -3.49
C ASP A 35 -27.59 22.84 -3.80
N ALA A 36 -28.28 22.40 -4.85
CA ALA A 36 -27.89 21.16 -5.53
C ALA A 36 -26.58 21.43 -6.27
N GLN A 37 -25.46 21.44 -5.54
CA GLN A 37 -24.13 21.54 -6.13
C GLN A 37 -24.01 20.42 -7.16
N THR A 38 -24.06 20.79 -8.44
CA THR A 38 -23.97 19.87 -9.56
C THR A 38 -22.56 19.30 -9.52
N TRP A 39 -22.41 18.08 -9.02
CA TRP A 39 -21.12 17.41 -9.01
C TRP A 39 -20.64 17.30 -10.45
N THR A 40 -19.58 18.04 -10.76
CA THR A 40 -18.92 17.95 -12.05
C THR A 40 -17.77 16.97 -11.88
N PRO A 41 -17.73 15.86 -12.63
CA PRO A 41 -16.62 14.92 -12.53
C PRO A 41 -15.32 15.62 -12.92
N PRO A 42 -14.21 15.40 -12.19
CA PRO A 42 -12.91 15.95 -12.57
C PRO A 42 -12.54 15.47 -13.97
N SER A 43 -11.84 16.32 -14.71
CA SER A 43 -11.32 15.96 -16.02
C SER A 43 -10.30 14.82 -15.90
N TRP A 44 -10.11 14.09 -16.99
CA TRP A 44 -9.13 13.02 -17.04
C TRP A 44 -7.70 13.51 -16.72
N GLU A 45 -7.34 14.69 -17.23
CA GLU A 45 -6.02 15.29 -17.02
C GLU A 45 -5.79 15.61 -15.55
N GLU A 46 -6.76 16.23 -14.88
CA GLU A 46 -6.70 16.52 -13.44
C GLU A 46 -6.54 15.24 -12.60
N ILE A 47 -7.23 14.15 -12.97
CA ILE A 47 -7.10 12.86 -12.29
C ILE A 47 -5.69 12.31 -12.45
N VAL A 48 -5.15 12.30 -13.66
CA VAL A 48 -3.81 11.75 -13.93
C VAL A 48 -2.76 12.58 -13.21
N GLU A 49 -2.84 13.91 -13.29
CA GLU A 49 -1.91 14.81 -12.61
C GLU A 49 -1.94 14.63 -11.09
N ALA A 50 -3.13 14.56 -10.50
CA ALA A 50 -3.27 14.44 -9.04
C ALA A 50 -2.89 13.05 -8.50
N HIS A 51 -3.09 11.98 -9.28
CA HIS A 51 -3.04 10.62 -8.74
C HIS A 51 -1.94 9.71 -9.32
N SER A 52 -1.34 10.05 -10.47
CA SER A 52 -0.33 9.21 -11.13
C SER A 52 0.83 8.83 -10.22
N ALA A 53 1.44 9.82 -9.57
CA ALA A 53 2.56 9.59 -8.67
C ALA A 53 2.17 8.72 -7.46
N ARG A 54 0.95 8.86 -6.93
CA ARG A 54 0.46 8.06 -5.80
C ARG A 54 0.22 6.61 -6.22
N VAL A 55 -0.48 6.41 -7.34
CA VAL A 55 -0.75 5.06 -7.89
C VAL A 55 0.56 4.35 -8.21
N TYR A 56 1.52 5.05 -8.83
CA TYR A 56 2.83 4.49 -9.12
C TYR A 56 3.58 4.06 -7.86
N ARG A 57 3.62 4.91 -6.82
CA ARG A 57 4.26 4.54 -5.55
C ARG A 57 3.62 3.32 -4.93
N LEU A 58 2.29 3.25 -4.88
CA LEU A 58 1.57 2.07 -4.37
C LEU A 58 1.89 0.83 -5.21
N ALA A 59 1.83 0.94 -6.53
CA ALA A 59 2.17 -0.15 -7.45
C ALA A 59 3.61 -0.65 -7.19
N TYR A 60 4.57 0.26 -7.07
CA TYR A 60 5.97 -0.08 -6.79
C TYR A 60 6.14 -0.79 -5.44
N ARG A 61 5.44 -0.34 -4.38
CA ARG A 61 5.46 -1.01 -3.06
C ARG A 61 4.93 -2.43 -3.14
N LEU A 62 3.94 -2.66 -4.00
CA LEU A 62 3.34 -3.98 -4.20
C LEU A 62 4.23 -4.89 -5.07
N THR A 63 4.80 -4.40 -6.16
CA THR A 63 5.51 -5.23 -7.16
C THR A 63 7.01 -5.39 -6.90
N GLY A 64 7.63 -4.42 -6.23
CA GLY A 64 9.05 -4.38 -5.91
C GLY A 64 9.99 -4.16 -7.08
N ASN A 65 9.47 -3.85 -8.28
CA ASN A 65 10.30 -3.53 -9.43
C ASN A 65 9.62 -2.52 -10.35
N GLN A 66 10.44 -1.72 -11.02
CA GLN A 66 9.99 -0.61 -11.84
C GLN A 66 9.08 -1.05 -12.99
N HIS A 67 9.45 -2.08 -13.75
CA HIS A 67 8.69 -2.51 -14.92
C HIS A 67 7.29 -3.01 -14.56
N ASP A 68 7.17 -3.94 -13.60
CA ASP A 68 5.85 -4.40 -13.13
C ASP A 68 5.04 -3.23 -12.53
N ALA A 69 5.69 -2.22 -11.92
CA ALA A 69 5.00 -1.06 -11.35
C ALA A 69 4.45 -0.11 -12.44
N GLU A 70 5.22 0.14 -13.49
CA GLU A 70 4.81 0.93 -14.65
C GLU A 70 3.63 0.26 -15.35
N ASP A 71 3.74 -1.04 -15.64
CA ASP A 71 2.67 -1.84 -16.27
C ASP A 71 1.39 -1.80 -15.43
N LEU A 72 1.50 -2.06 -14.12
CA LEU A 72 0.36 -2.04 -13.21
C LEU A 72 -0.28 -0.64 -13.15
N THR A 73 0.52 0.42 -13.12
CA THR A 73 0.03 1.80 -13.10
C THR A 73 -0.76 2.12 -14.38
N GLN A 74 -0.25 1.72 -15.54
CA GLN A 74 -0.95 1.89 -16.80
C GLN A 74 -2.28 1.13 -16.81
N GLU A 75 -2.29 -0.13 -16.37
CA GLU A 75 -3.51 -0.95 -16.31
C GLU A 75 -4.56 -0.33 -15.36
N VAL A 76 -4.14 0.24 -14.23
CA VAL A 76 -5.01 0.99 -13.32
C VAL A 76 -5.66 2.17 -14.04
N PHE A 77 -4.89 3.03 -14.70
CA PHE A 77 -5.43 4.21 -15.37
C PHE A 77 -6.35 3.84 -16.54
N VAL A 78 -6.04 2.79 -17.30
CA VAL A 78 -6.95 2.25 -18.32
C VAL A 78 -8.29 1.82 -17.70
N ARG A 79 -8.25 1.16 -16.53
CA ARG A 79 -9.48 0.73 -15.83
C ARG A 79 -10.28 1.92 -15.28
N VAL A 80 -9.60 2.92 -14.74
CA VAL A 80 -10.21 4.16 -14.24
C VAL A 80 -10.88 4.91 -15.37
N PHE A 81 -10.17 5.15 -16.48
CA PHE A 81 -10.71 5.85 -17.65
C PHE A 81 -12.00 5.21 -18.17
N ARG A 82 -12.03 3.87 -18.28
CA ARG A 82 -13.20 3.10 -18.75
C ARG A 82 -14.39 3.14 -17.78
N SER A 83 -14.18 3.50 -16.52
CA SER A 83 -15.22 3.47 -15.48
C SER A 83 -15.56 4.84 -14.90
N LEU A 84 -14.83 5.89 -15.32
CA LEU A 84 -14.99 7.25 -14.83
C LEU A 84 -16.37 7.83 -15.13
N SER A 85 -16.94 7.52 -16.29
CA SER A 85 -18.28 7.97 -16.70
C SER A 85 -19.42 7.43 -15.82
N THR A 86 -19.16 6.34 -15.09
CA THR A 86 -20.13 5.69 -14.18
C THR A 86 -19.78 5.89 -12.71
N TYR A 87 -18.72 6.65 -12.42
CA TYR A 87 -18.26 6.86 -11.06
C TYR A 87 -19.26 7.75 -10.31
N THR A 88 -19.76 7.24 -9.18
CA THR A 88 -20.55 8.03 -8.23
C THR A 88 -19.59 8.62 -7.17
N PRO A 89 -19.79 9.89 -6.76
CA PRO A 89 -19.00 10.50 -5.69
C PRO A 89 -18.88 9.62 -4.45
N GLY A 90 -17.64 9.44 -3.98
CA GLY A 90 -17.25 8.68 -2.80
C GLY A 90 -15.76 8.90 -2.51
N THR A 91 -15.09 7.97 -1.83
CA THR A 91 -13.64 8.06 -1.63
C THR A 91 -12.90 7.57 -2.88
N PHE A 92 -12.56 8.51 -3.78
CA PHE A 92 -11.79 8.22 -5.01
C PHE A 92 -10.48 7.47 -4.71
N GLU A 93 -9.81 7.84 -3.62
CA GLU A 93 -8.59 7.17 -3.14
C GLU A 93 -8.83 5.70 -2.78
N GLY A 94 -9.89 5.40 -2.02
CA GLY A 94 -10.26 4.01 -1.69
C GLY A 94 -10.61 3.20 -2.95
N TRP A 95 -11.21 3.83 -3.96
CA TRP A 95 -11.46 3.20 -5.24
C TRP A 95 -10.18 2.88 -6.01
N LEU A 96 -9.21 3.82 -6.06
CA LEU A 96 -7.89 3.59 -6.65
C LEU A 96 -7.12 2.48 -5.92
N HIS A 97 -7.14 2.47 -4.59
CA HIS A 97 -6.50 1.40 -3.81
C HIS A 97 -7.10 0.03 -4.13
N ARG A 98 -8.43 -0.05 -4.29
CA ARG A 98 -9.12 -1.28 -4.68
C ARG A 98 -8.72 -1.74 -6.07
N ILE A 99 -8.73 -0.86 -7.08
CA ILE A 99 -8.34 -1.22 -8.45
C ILE A 99 -6.88 -1.70 -8.47
N THR A 100 -5.97 -0.90 -7.91
CA THR A 100 -4.52 -1.18 -7.93
C THR A 100 -4.20 -2.50 -7.23
N THR A 101 -4.74 -2.72 -6.04
CA THR A 101 -4.44 -3.93 -5.26
C THR A 101 -5.05 -5.18 -5.89
N ASN A 102 -6.25 -5.10 -6.45
CA ASN A 102 -6.87 -6.24 -7.12
C ASN A 102 -6.14 -6.63 -8.39
N LEU A 103 -5.75 -5.65 -9.22
CA LEU A 103 -4.93 -5.89 -10.42
C LEU A 103 -3.58 -6.53 -10.05
N PHE A 104 -2.92 -6.04 -8.99
CA PHE A 104 -1.70 -6.67 -8.48
C PHE A 104 -1.92 -8.13 -8.08
N LEU A 105 -2.94 -8.42 -7.27
CA LEU A 105 -3.22 -9.79 -6.82
C LEU A 105 -3.61 -10.70 -8.00
N ASP A 106 -4.35 -10.18 -8.98
CA ASP A 106 -4.71 -10.92 -10.18
C ASP A 106 -3.49 -11.23 -11.05
N MET A 107 -2.59 -10.26 -11.24
CA MET A 107 -1.30 -10.45 -11.92
C MET A 107 -0.49 -11.58 -11.27
N VAL A 108 -0.38 -11.55 -9.94
CA VAL A 108 0.31 -12.58 -9.15
C VAL A 108 -0.32 -13.96 -9.34
N ARG A 109 -1.65 -14.07 -9.25
CA ARG A 109 -2.38 -15.35 -9.45
C ARG A 109 -2.18 -15.90 -10.85
N ARG A 110 -2.23 -15.04 -11.89
CA ARG A 110 -1.97 -15.43 -13.28
C ARG A 110 -0.54 -15.95 -13.46
N ARG A 111 0.45 -15.25 -12.91
CA ARG A 111 1.88 -15.65 -12.95
C ARG A 111 2.12 -16.97 -12.22
N GLN A 112 1.42 -17.22 -11.11
CA GLN A 112 1.48 -18.50 -10.41
C GLN A 112 0.87 -19.63 -11.26
N ARG A 113 -0.28 -19.42 -11.88
CA ARG A 113 -0.93 -20.41 -12.75
C ARG A 113 -0.07 -20.79 -13.96
N ILE A 114 0.48 -19.81 -14.67
CA ILE A 114 1.38 -20.06 -15.82
C ILE A 114 2.60 -20.90 -15.40
N ARG A 115 3.16 -20.62 -14.22
CA ARG A 115 4.28 -21.43 -13.69
C ARG A 115 3.86 -22.87 -13.43
N PHE A 116 2.67 -23.12 -12.89
CA PHE A 116 2.18 -24.48 -12.67
C PHE A 116 1.86 -25.20 -13.98
N ASP A 117 1.24 -24.52 -14.94
CA ASP A 117 0.90 -25.09 -16.25
C ASP A 117 2.19 -25.45 -17.04
N ALA A 118 3.23 -24.59 -16.99
CA ALA A 118 4.52 -24.85 -17.63
C ALA A 118 5.32 -26.01 -16.98
N LEU A 119 5.11 -26.28 -15.69
CA LEU A 119 5.72 -27.43 -15.00
C LEU A 119 5.05 -28.77 -15.35
N GLY A 120 3.89 -28.75 -16.02
CA GLY A 120 3.18 -29.95 -16.48
C GLY A 120 3.69 -30.53 -17.81
N GLU A 121 4.50 -29.77 -18.58
CA GLU A 121 4.93 -30.20 -19.92
C GLU A 121 6.45 -30.34 -20.11
N ASP A 122 7.34 -29.72 -19.33
CA ASP A 122 8.78 -30.07 -19.31
C ASP A 122 9.50 -29.41 -18.12
N ALA A 123 10.32 -30.19 -17.41
CA ALA A 123 11.01 -29.77 -16.20
C ALA A 123 12.26 -28.91 -16.49
N ALA A 124 12.40 -27.75 -15.84
CA ALA A 124 13.66 -27.23 -15.27
C ALA A 124 13.48 -25.80 -14.73
N GLU A 125 13.72 -25.67 -13.42
CA GLU A 125 14.46 -24.57 -12.79
C GLU A 125 14.35 -23.17 -13.39
N ARG A 126 13.41 -22.36 -12.87
CA ARG A 126 13.54 -20.90 -12.85
C ARG A 126 13.07 -20.35 -11.51
N LEU A 127 13.93 -20.46 -10.51
CA LEU A 127 13.91 -19.50 -9.43
C LEU A 127 14.48 -18.21 -10.02
N ALA A 128 13.61 -17.25 -10.35
CA ALA A 128 14.06 -15.93 -10.76
C ALA A 128 14.75 -15.26 -9.56
N SER A 129 16.07 -15.40 -9.49
CA SER A 129 16.94 -14.55 -8.69
C SER A 129 16.76 -13.12 -9.17
N ARG A 130 16.02 -12.32 -8.40
CA ARG A 130 15.96 -10.87 -8.57
C ARG A 130 17.22 -10.29 -7.91
N GLU A 131 18.32 -10.25 -8.65
CA GLU A 131 19.46 -9.41 -8.28
C GLU A 131 19.19 -7.98 -8.80
N PRO A 132 19.27 -6.94 -7.96
CA PRO A 132 19.08 -5.57 -8.42
C PRO A 132 20.23 -5.14 -9.34
N SER A 133 19.91 -4.61 -10.53
CA SER A 133 20.92 -4.00 -11.40
C SER A 133 21.43 -2.68 -10.78
N PRO A 134 22.74 -2.35 -10.86
CA PRO A 134 23.32 -1.13 -10.26
C PRO A 134 22.82 0.23 -10.80
N ALA A 135 21.84 0.27 -11.70
CA ALA A 135 21.40 1.49 -12.40
C ALA A 135 20.07 2.10 -11.91
N GLN A 136 19.50 1.65 -10.79
CA GLN A 136 18.16 2.07 -10.35
C GLN A 136 18.16 3.08 -9.18
N HIS A 137 18.99 4.12 -9.29
CA HIS A 137 18.94 5.28 -8.39
C HIS A 137 18.26 6.46 -9.09
N PHE A 138 16.94 6.46 -9.12
CA PHE A 138 16.18 7.71 -9.20
C PHE A 138 14.99 7.62 -8.24
N SER A 139 15.27 8.01 -7.01
CA SER A 139 14.35 8.04 -5.90
C SER A 139 13.82 9.46 -5.73
N ASP A 140 12.62 9.73 -6.24
CA ASP A 140 11.84 10.83 -5.73
C ASP A 140 10.93 10.31 -4.61
N THR A 141 11.25 10.77 -3.40
CA THR A 141 10.73 10.38 -2.06
C THR A 141 11.35 9.11 -1.46
N HIS A 142 12.58 9.26 -0.95
CA HIS A 142 13.35 8.41 -0.03
C HIS A 142 12.54 7.36 0.77
N PHE A 143 12.16 6.26 0.13
CA PHE A 143 11.81 5.04 0.82
C PHE A 143 13.00 4.11 0.73
N ASP A 144 13.32 3.53 1.88
CA ASP A 144 14.56 2.82 2.02
C ASP A 144 14.55 1.51 1.22
N ALA A 145 15.61 1.28 0.46
CA ALA A 145 15.72 0.14 -0.44
C ALA A 145 15.59 -1.19 0.32
N ASP A 146 16.04 -1.22 1.57
CA ASP A 146 15.95 -2.40 2.41
C ASP A 146 14.52 -2.70 2.91
N VAL A 147 13.68 -1.67 3.12
CA VAL A 147 12.26 -1.84 3.45
C VAL A 147 11.55 -2.41 2.23
N GLN A 148 11.89 -1.95 1.03
CA GLN A 148 11.34 -2.53 -0.20
C GLN A 148 11.77 -4.00 -0.34
N GLN A 149 13.04 -4.30 -0.11
CA GLN A 149 13.55 -5.67 -0.12
C GLN A 149 12.83 -6.56 0.93
N ALA A 150 12.57 -6.03 2.13
CA ALA A 150 11.84 -6.75 3.17
C ALA A 150 10.38 -6.99 2.76
N LEU A 151 9.69 -6.01 2.17
CA LEU A 151 8.36 -6.19 1.59
C LEU A 151 8.37 -7.27 0.51
N ASP A 152 9.44 -7.35 -0.27
CA ASP A 152 9.59 -8.32 -1.35
C ASP A 152 9.68 -9.78 -0.88
N THR A 153 10.07 -10.00 0.37
CA THR A 153 10.06 -11.33 1.00
C THR A 153 8.68 -11.81 1.43
N LEU A 154 7.70 -10.90 1.51
CA LEU A 154 6.36 -11.24 1.95
C LEU A 154 5.56 -11.94 0.86
N ALA A 155 4.73 -12.90 1.28
CA ALA A 155 3.65 -13.41 0.44
C ALA A 155 2.76 -12.23 -0.04
N PRO A 156 2.31 -12.24 -1.30
CA PRO A 156 1.60 -11.11 -1.92
C PRO A 156 0.41 -10.58 -1.11
N GLU A 157 -0.36 -11.47 -0.48
CA GLU A 157 -1.52 -11.11 0.34
C GLU A 157 -1.13 -10.45 1.67
N PHE A 158 0.02 -10.82 2.24
CA PHE A 158 0.55 -10.17 3.45
C PHE A 158 1.15 -8.81 3.10
N ARG A 159 1.88 -8.73 1.98
CA ARG A 159 2.42 -7.48 1.44
C ARG A 159 1.32 -6.46 1.21
N ALA A 160 0.27 -6.84 0.47
CA ALA A 160 -0.86 -5.95 0.19
C ALA A 160 -1.51 -5.43 1.48
N ALA A 161 -1.77 -6.31 2.46
CA ALA A 161 -2.39 -5.91 3.72
C ALA A 161 -1.51 -4.96 4.54
N VAL A 162 -0.19 -5.19 4.59
CA VAL A 162 0.75 -4.33 5.32
C VAL A 162 0.94 -3.00 4.61
N VAL A 163 1.10 -2.98 3.28
CA VAL A 163 1.25 -1.73 2.51
C VAL A 163 0.02 -0.84 2.69
N LEU A 164 -1.19 -1.39 2.55
CA LEU A 164 -2.41 -0.61 2.74
C LEU A 164 -2.58 -0.07 4.17
N CYS A 165 -2.13 -0.82 5.18
CA CYS A 165 -2.24 -0.42 6.59
C CYS A 165 -1.14 0.58 6.99
N ASP A 166 0.11 0.22 6.78
CA ASP A 166 1.26 0.88 7.40
C ASP A 166 1.85 1.99 6.52
N ILE A 167 1.54 1.98 5.22
CA ILE A 167 2.02 2.97 4.25
C ILE A 167 0.87 3.88 3.79
N GLU A 168 -0.25 3.29 3.35
CA GLU A 168 -1.42 4.07 2.90
C GLU A 168 -2.34 4.51 4.05
N GLY A 169 -2.18 3.95 5.26
CA GLY A 169 -2.89 4.40 6.46
C GLY A 169 -4.36 3.97 6.53
N LEU A 170 -4.79 2.96 5.78
CA LEU A 170 -6.18 2.50 5.78
C LEU A 170 -6.54 1.79 7.08
N SER A 171 -7.78 1.99 7.54
CA SER A 171 -8.37 1.20 8.62
C SER A 171 -8.54 -0.27 8.23
N TYR A 172 -8.68 -1.14 9.22
CA TYR A 172 -8.82 -2.58 8.96
C TYR A 172 -10.12 -2.89 8.21
N GLU A 173 -11.17 -2.09 8.45
CA GLU A 173 -12.46 -2.15 7.77
C GLU A 173 -12.33 -1.74 6.29
N GLU A 174 -11.60 -0.67 6.00
CA GLU A 174 -11.33 -0.24 4.62
C GLU A 174 -10.47 -1.27 3.88
N ILE A 175 -9.47 -1.86 4.54
CA ILE A 175 -8.65 -2.93 3.96
C ILE A 175 -9.52 -4.16 3.68
N ALA A 176 -10.43 -4.53 4.57
CA ALA A 176 -11.37 -5.63 4.37
C ALA A 176 -12.24 -5.40 3.12
N ALA A 177 -12.77 -4.19 2.96
CA ALA A 177 -13.56 -3.78 1.80
C ALA A 177 -12.73 -3.63 0.51
N THR A 178 -11.44 -3.32 0.62
CA THR A 178 -10.51 -3.17 -0.51
C THR A 178 -10.13 -4.55 -1.05
N LEU A 179 -9.77 -5.47 -0.15
CA LEU A 179 -9.30 -6.82 -0.49
C LEU A 179 -10.44 -7.84 -0.67
N GLY A 180 -11.68 -7.50 -0.31
CA GLY A 180 -12.82 -8.41 -0.38
C GLY A 180 -12.72 -9.59 0.61
N VAL A 181 -12.15 -9.37 1.80
CA VAL A 181 -11.94 -10.42 2.81
C VAL A 181 -12.51 -10.03 4.18
N LYS A 182 -12.73 -11.02 5.06
CA LYS A 182 -13.23 -10.79 6.41
C LYS A 182 -12.22 -9.98 7.26
N LEU A 183 -12.72 -9.18 8.20
CA LEU A 183 -11.90 -8.37 9.12
C LEU A 183 -10.87 -9.22 9.91
N GLY A 184 -11.25 -10.43 10.34
CA GLY A 184 -10.32 -11.37 10.98
C GLY A 184 -9.16 -11.82 10.08
N THR A 185 -9.42 -11.96 8.76
CA THR A 185 -8.40 -12.26 7.76
C THR A 185 -7.43 -11.08 7.60
N VAL A 186 -7.93 -9.85 7.59
CA VAL A 186 -7.09 -8.65 7.56
C VAL A 186 -6.14 -8.62 8.77
N ARG A 187 -6.69 -8.76 9.98
CA ARG A 187 -5.90 -8.76 11.23
C ARG A 187 -4.79 -9.81 11.19
N SER A 188 -5.12 -11.04 10.79
CA SER A 188 -4.14 -12.12 10.72
C SER A 188 -3.07 -11.90 9.64
N ARG A 189 -3.43 -11.36 8.46
CA ARG A 189 -2.47 -11.01 7.40
C ARG A 189 -1.51 -9.91 7.84
N ILE A 190 -2.02 -8.83 8.44
CA ILE A 190 -1.20 -7.73 8.96
C ILE A 190 -0.26 -8.25 10.05
N HIS A 191 -0.78 -9.03 11.00
CA HIS A 191 0.05 -9.59 12.08
C HIS A 191 1.20 -10.45 11.54
N ARG A 192 0.91 -11.35 10.58
CA ARG A 192 1.93 -12.20 9.95
C ARG A 192 2.93 -11.35 9.17
N GLY A 193 2.46 -10.45 8.31
CA GLY A 193 3.30 -9.54 7.53
C GLY A 193 4.25 -8.73 8.41
N ARG A 194 3.74 -8.05 9.45
CA ARG A 194 4.56 -7.32 10.42
C ARG A 194 5.56 -8.21 11.15
N SER A 195 5.21 -9.45 11.45
CA SER A 195 6.13 -10.39 12.12
C SER A 195 7.29 -10.79 11.21
N HIS A 196 7.02 -11.02 9.91
CA HIS A 196 8.06 -11.25 8.91
C HIS A 196 8.95 -10.00 8.70
N LEU A 197 8.34 -8.81 8.57
CA LEU A 197 9.11 -7.56 8.42
C LEU A 197 9.99 -7.27 9.64
N ARG A 198 9.47 -7.48 10.86
CA ARG A 198 10.28 -7.36 12.09
C ARG A 198 11.49 -8.28 12.07
N ALA A 199 11.38 -9.46 11.47
CA ALA A 199 12.50 -10.39 11.34
C ALA A 199 13.51 -9.95 10.26
N ALA A 200 13.02 -9.47 9.10
CA ALA A 200 13.87 -9.00 8.00
C ALA A 200 14.61 -7.69 8.33
N LEU A 201 13.96 -6.78 9.07
CA LEU A 201 14.46 -5.45 9.39
C LEU A 201 15.10 -5.37 10.80
N LYS A 202 15.50 -6.51 11.39
CA LYS A 202 16.12 -6.53 12.74
C LYS A 202 17.30 -5.59 12.89
N HIS A 203 18.11 -5.46 11.82
CA HIS A 203 19.28 -4.59 11.79
C HIS A 203 18.95 -3.09 11.97
N ARG A 204 17.68 -2.71 11.79
CA ARG A 204 17.16 -1.34 11.98
C ARG A 204 16.56 -1.08 13.34
N ALA A 205 16.50 -2.08 14.22
CA ALA A 205 15.91 -1.89 15.54
C ALA A 205 16.63 -0.72 16.25
N PRO A 206 15.90 0.32 16.70
CA PRO A 206 16.50 1.44 17.41
C PRO A 206 17.14 0.90 18.70
N GLY A 207 18.45 0.74 18.68
CA GLY A 207 19.22 0.07 19.73
C GLY A 207 20.32 -0.90 19.25
N SER A 208 20.36 -1.28 17.96
CA SER A 208 21.42 -2.12 17.38
C SER A 208 22.50 -1.31 16.64
N ALA A 209 22.75 -0.06 17.03
CA ALA A 209 24.00 0.59 16.64
C ALA A 209 25.16 -0.21 17.27
N PRO A 210 26.16 -0.67 16.49
CA PRO A 210 27.39 -1.24 17.05
C PRO A 210 28.18 -0.09 17.68
N GLY A 211 27.75 0.34 18.86
CA GLY A 211 28.25 1.47 19.60
C GLY A 211 29.30 1.06 20.61
N ARG A 212 30.55 1.33 20.26
CA ARG A 212 31.75 1.38 21.10
C ARG A 212 32.24 0.04 21.64
N GLU A 213 33.10 -0.60 20.85
CA GLU A 213 34.35 -1.10 21.44
C GLU A 213 34.93 0.01 22.31
N ARG A 214 34.95 -0.24 23.62
CA ARG A 214 35.74 0.53 24.55
C ARG A 214 37.18 0.39 24.08
N ARG A 215 37.66 1.38 23.33
CA ARG A 215 39.09 1.64 23.19
C ARG A 215 39.56 2.04 24.59
N GLY A 216 39.81 1.03 25.43
CA GLY A 216 40.50 1.16 26.70
C GLY A 216 41.94 1.53 26.40
N GLY A 217 42.16 2.81 26.12
CA GLY A 217 43.48 3.41 26.19
C GLY A 217 43.91 3.41 27.65
N SER A 218 44.93 2.61 27.94
CA SER A 218 46.05 2.92 28.85
C SER A 218 45.72 3.73 30.10
N GLU A 219 45.48 3.04 31.20
CA GLU A 219 46.02 3.46 32.50
C GLU A 219 46.90 2.31 33.01
N GLU A 220 48.14 2.34 32.55
CA GLU A 220 49.23 1.56 33.10
C GLU A 220 49.58 2.20 34.47
N PRO A 221 49.52 1.46 35.59
CA PRO A 221 49.84 2.03 36.89
C PRO A 221 51.35 2.28 36.98
N VAL A 222 51.73 3.54 37.18
CA VAL A 222 53.11 3.99 37.42
C VAL A 222 53.70 3.26 38.64
N PRO A 223 54.80 2.49 38.51
CA PRO A 223 55.50 1.96 39.67
C PRO A 223 56.38 3.05 40.28
N VAL A 224 56.10 3.42 41.53
CA VAL A 224 56.97 4.22 42.38
C VAL A 224 58.26 3.44 42.63
N GLY A 225 59.39 4.01 42.20
CA GLY A 225 60.69 3.36 42.22
C GLY A 225 61.25 3.11 43.61
N VAL A 226 61.93 1.96 43.75
CA VAL A 226 62.97 1.76 44.75
C VAL A 226 64.17 1.12 44.07
N GLY A 227 65.26 1.89 44.01
CA GLY A 227 66.63 1.39 44.11
C GLY A 227 67.25 0.72 42.89
N ALA A 228 68.36 1.32 42.46
CA ALA A 228 69.71 0.75 42.61
C ALA A 228 70.49 0.66 41.28
N VAL A 229 71.67 1.34 41.29
CA VAL A 229 72.97 1.04 40.63
C VAL A 229 73.00 0.71 39.12
N GLU A 230 73.94 1.13 38.27
CA GLU A 230 75.22 1.85 38.33
C GLU A 230 75.68 2.02 36.85
N ALA A 231 76.60 2.95 36.61
CA ALA A 231 77.62 2.94 35.55
C ALA A 231 77.23 2.94 34.04
N ALA A 232 77.53 4.06 33.37
CA ALA A 232 78.34 4.13 32.12
C ALA A 232 78.57 5.61 31.76
N VAL A 233 79.77 6.15 32.04
CA VAL A 233 80.87 6.39 31.08
C VAL A 233 80.60 7.55 30.09
N ALA A 234 81.35 8.63 30.31
CA ALA A 234 81.51 9.85 29.50
C ALA A 234 82.23 9.55 28.15
N PRO A 235 82.42 10.47 27.16
CA PRO A 235 83.14 11.74 27.40
C PRO A 235 82.78 12.94 26.48
N GLY A 236 83.24 14.12 26.90
CA GLY A 236 83.38 15.32 26.06
C GLY A 236 83.07 16.56 26.90
N GLY A 237 83.98 17.48 27.19
CA GLY A 237 85.19 17.88 26.48
C GLY A 237 85.14 19.40 26.34
N ARG A 238 86.30 20.05 26.54
CA ARG A 238 86.58 21.50 26.56
C ARG A 238 86.35 22.12 27.96
N GLY A 239 87.34 22.70 28.65
CA GLY A 239 88.62 23.26 28.22
C GLY A 239 88.61 24.76 28.46
N ARG A 240 89.51 25.25 29.32
CA ARG A 240 90.16 26.59 29.34
C ARG A 240 90.82 26.80 30.71
N ARG A 241 92.16 27.01 30.73
CA ARG A 241 92.87 28.28 31.03
C ARG A 241 92.88 28.58 32.55
N ARG A 242 93.97 28.95 33.22
CA ARG A 242 95.18 29.72 32.87
C ARG A 242 96.10 29.69 34.11
N SER A 243 97.39 29.87 33.85
CA SER A 243 98.46 30.38 34.75
C SER A 243 98.99 29.45 35.83
#